data_AF-A0A6H0RWC1-F1
#
_entry.id   AF-A0A6H0RWC1-F1
#
_cell.length_a   1.000
_cell.length_b   1.000
_cell.length_c   1.000
_cell.angle_alpha   90.00
_cell.angle_beta   90.00
_cell.angle_gamma   90.00
#
_symmetry.space_group_name_H-M   'P 1'
#
loop_
_entity.id
_entity.type
_entity.pdbx_description
1 polymer ?
#
loop_
_entity_poly.entity_id
_entity_poly.type
_entity_poly.pdbx_seq_one_letter_code
_entity_poly.pdbx_strand_id
1 'polypeptide(L)'
;MSGPGPVNAVRNLIDQHGWAVIGVFPTSVDDGPPFSYTVGMTDRGLPELAVYGLDLRSAAGVLNAVAGHVLTAGELPRGKAIDGLLAGGLPLVAITMDDTSDLSNVRALYGAVMAAQQIVWPDKNGLMPWQQWDLGEAQPLKGNPPHE
;
A
#
# COMPACT_ATOMS: atom_id res chain seq x y z
N MET A 1 11.80 -24.38 -21.40
CA MET A 1 11.53 -22.93 -21.48
C MET A 1 11.28 -22.45 -20.07
N SER A 2 12.24 -21.77 -19.45
CA SER A 2 12.01 -21.15 -18.15
C SER A 2 11.02 -20.00 -18.37
N GLY A 3 9.91 -19.99 -17.63
CA GLY A 3 8.95 -18.87 -17.67
C GLY A 3 9.65 -17.55 -17.34
N PRO A 4 9.02 -16.40 -17.64
CA PRO A 4 9.58 -15.11 -17.26
C PRO A 4 9.89 -15.12 -15.76
N GLY A 5 11.13 -14.75 -15.40
CA GLY A 5 11.52 -14.63 -14.00
C GLY A 5 10.62 -13.63 -13.26
N PRO A 6 10.63 -13.63 -11.92
CA PRO A 6 9.70 -12.83 -11.10
C PRO A 6 9.64 -11.35 -11.50
N VAL A 7 10.80 -10.76 -11.82
CA VAL A 7 10.92 -9.36 -12.28
C VAL A 7 10.23 -9.12 -13.63
N ASN A 8 10.32 -10.06 -14.57
CA ASN A 8 9.69 -9.93 -15.89
C ASN A 8 8.16 -10.02 -15.77
N ALA A 9 7.64 -10.85 -14.85
CA ALA A 9 6.21 -10.93 -14.60
C ALA A 9 5.67 -9.62 -14.01
N VAL A 10 6.39 -9.01 -13.06
CA VAL A 10 6.04 -7.69 -12.50
C VAL A 10 6.06 -6.62 -13.58
N ARG A 11 7.10 -6.58 -14.42
CA ARG A 11 7.19 -5.61 -15.51
C ARG A 11 6.03 -5.75 -16.51
N ASN A 12 5.64 -6.98 -16.86
CA ASN A 12 4.50 -7.20 -17.75
C ASN A 12 3.18 -6.65 -17.16
N LEU A 13 2.98 -6.75 -15.85
CA LEU A 13 1.80 -6.18 -15.18
C LEU A 13 1.84 -4.65 -15.20
N ILE A 14 3.02 -4.06 -14.96
CA ILE A 14 3.23 -2.62 -15.06
C ILE A 14 2.94 -2.11 -16.46
N ASP A 15 3.45 -2.78 -17.49
CA ASP A 15 3.24 -2.38 -18.89
C ASP A 15 1.76 -2.46 -19.30
N GLN A 16 1.02 -3.43 -18.77
CA GLN A 16 -0.41 -3.64 -19.08
C GLN A 16 -1.36 -2.74 -18.31
N HIS A 17 -1.10 -2.52 -17.02
CA HIS A 17 -2.04 -1.88 -16.10
C HIS A 17 -1.53 -0.56 -15.51
N GLY A 18 -0.26 -0.26 -15.70
CA GLY A 18 0.45 0.88 -15.15
C GLY A 18 1.16 0.59 -13.83
N TRP A 19 0.68 -0.36 -13.04
CA TRP A 19 1.35 -0.85 -11.85
C TRP A 19 1.00 -2.32 -11.62
N ALA A 20 1.84 -3.00 -10.84
CA ALA A 20 1.56 -4.31 -10.28
C ALA A 20 1.20 -4.16 -8.80
N VAL A 21 0.33 -5.04 -8.29
CA VAL A 21 0.13 -5.22 -6.84
C VAL A 21 0.87 -6.49 -6.41
N ILE A 22 1.75 -6.35 -5.42
CA ILE A 22 2.51 -7.46 -4.82
C ILE A 22 1.95 -7.76 -3.45
N GLY A 23 1.60 -9.02 -3.19
CA GLY A 23 1.26 -9.52 -1.86
C GLY A 23 2.44 -10.21 -1.20
N VAL A 24 2.68 -9.89 0.07
CA VAL A 24 3.64 -10.57 0.94
C VAL A 24 2.87 -11.20 2.10
N PHE A 25 3.09 -12.49 2.29
CA PHE A 25 2.38 -13.31 3.26
C PHE A 25 3.33 -13.77 4.36
N PRO A 26 2.83 -13.94 5.59
CA PRO A 26 3.63 -14.50 6.68
C PRO A 26 4.18 -15.87 6.34
N THR A 27 5.36 -16.14 6.87
CA THR A 27 6.06 -17.43 6.79
C THR A 27 6.27 -17.99 8.18
N SER A 28 6.84 -19.19 8.31
CA SER A 28 7.21 -19.72 9.62
C SER A 28 8.36 -18.97 10.31
N VAL A 29 9.07 -18.10 9.59
CA VAL A 29 10.23 -17.33 10.10
C VAL A 29 9.87 -15.86 10.34
N ASP A 30 8.84 -15.36 9.65
CA ASP A 30 8.33 -14.00 9.76
C ASP A 30 6.80 -14.09 9.83
N ASP A 31 6.27 -14.02 11.05
CA ASP A 31 4.86 -14.21 11.39
C ASP A 31 4.07 -12.89 11.46
N GLY A 32 4.63 -11.80 10.93
CA GLY A 32 3.98 -10.50 10.88
C GLY A 32 2.70 -10.48 10.02
N PRO A 33 1.87 -9.43 10.17
CA PRO A 33 0.64 -9.30 9.38
C PRO A 33 0.98 -9.25 7.88
N PRO A 34 0.13 -9.84 7.02
CA PRO A 34 0.32 -9.77 5.58
C PRO A 34 0.27 -8.32 5.12
N PHE A 35 0.96 -8.02 4.03
CA PHE A 35 0.91 -6.69 3.44
C PHE A 35 0.93 -6.77 1.93
N SER A 36 0.52 -5.69 1.29
CA SER A 36 0.62 -5.56 -0.16
C SER A 36 1.04 -4.15 -0.53
N TYR A 37 1.69 -4.03 -1.67
CA TYR A 37 2.15 -2.75 -2.18
C TYR A 37 2.15 -2.68 -3.70
N THR A 38 2.15 -1.47 -4.23
CA THR A 38 2.29 -1.22 -5.67
C THR A 38 3.75 -1.27 -6.10
N VAL A 39 3.97 -1.66 -7.35
CA VAL A 39 5.24 -1.45 -8.08
C VAL A 39 4.87 -0.85 -9.42
N GLY A 40 5.41 0.31 -9.78
CA GLY A 40 5.11 0.95 -11.07
C GLY A 40 4.58 2.37 -10.98
N MET A 41 4.18 2.82 -9.78
CA MET A 41 3.76 4.21 -9.58
C MET A 41 4.93 5.17 -9.80
N THR A 42 6.15 4.70 -9.51
CA THR A 42 7.42 5.40 -9.76
C THR A 42 7.56 5.86 -11.22
N ASP A 43 7.17 5.05 -12.21
CA ASP A 43 7.26 5.43 -13.64
C ASP A 43 6.36 6.61 -14.00
N ARG A 44 5.41 6.96 -13.14
CA ARG A 44 4.48 8.08 -13.29
C ARG A 44 4.83 9.26 -12.40
N GLY A 45 5.96 9.19 -11.68
CA GLY A 45 6.37 10.21 -10.71
C GLY A 45 5.47 10.24 -9.47
N LEU A 46 4.76 9.15 -9.16
CA LEU A 46 3.86 9.04 -8.00
C LEU A 46 4.50 8.15 -6.92
N PRO A 47 4.16 8.37 -5.63
CA PRO A 47 4.62 7.49 -4.56
C PRO A 47 4.03 6.07 -4.72
N GLU A 48 4.82 5.07 -4.36
CA GLU A 48 4.28 3.71 -4.21
C GLU A 48 3.33 3.65 -3.01
N LEU A 49 2.29 2.82 -3.11
CA LEU A 49 1.27 2.67 -2.08
C LEU A 49 1.43 1.32 -1.39
N ALA A 50 1.31 1.27 -0.08
CA ALA A 50 1.32 0.04 0.70
C ALA A 50 0.13 -0.04 1.66
N VAL A 51 -0.34 -1.25 1.96
CA VAL A 51 -1.37 -1.53 2.97
C VAL A 51 -1.00 -2.79 3.74
N TYR A 52 -1.24 -2.78 5.05
CA TYR A 52 -0.85 -3.84 5.98
C TYR A 52 -2.09 -4.40 6.68
N GLY A 53 -2.07 -5.68 7.06
CA GLY A 53 -3.12 -6.30 7.87
C GLY A 53 -4.35 -6.78 7.11
N LEU A 54 -4.40 -6.61 5.78
CA LEU A 54 -5.51 -7.06 4.94
C LEU A 54 -5.13 -8.32 4.15
N ASP A 55 -6.13 -9.17 3.86
CA ASP A 55 -5.96 -10.24 2.89
C ASP A 55 -5.69 -9.67 1.49
N LEU A 56 -5.03 -10.44 0.62
CA LEU A 56 -4.59 -9.97 -0.70
C LEU A 56 -5.73 -9.40 -1.56
N ARG A 57 -6.95 -9.96 -1.48
CA ARG A 57 -8.07 -9.49 -2.29
C ARG A 57 -8.51 -8.10 -1.83
N SER A 58 -8.68 -7.93 -0.52
CA SER A 58 -9.03 -6.64 0.08
C SER A 58 -7.92 -5.61 -0.17
N ALA A 59 -6.67 -5.98 0.07
CA ALA A 59 -5.51 -5.14 -0.15
C ALA A 59 -5.39 -4.66 -1.60
N ALA A 60 -5.53 -5.56 -2.58
CA ALA A 60 -5.51 -5.19 -3.98
C ALA A 60 -6.67 -4.26 -4.38
N GLY A 61 -7.86 -4.46 -3.82
CA GLY A 61 -8.99 -3.56 -4.01
C GLY A 61 -8.69 -2.14 -3.53
N VAL A 62 -8.16 -2.01 -2.31
CA VAL A 62 -7.76 -0.73 -1.73
C VAL A 62 -6.69 -0.04 -2.59
N LEU A 63 -5.60 -0.75 -2.88
CA LEU A 63 -4.47 -0.18 -3.61
C LEU A 63 -4.86 0.26 -5.03
N ASN A 64 -5.67 -0.53 -5.74
CA ASN A 64 -6.12 -0.16 -7.08
C ASN A 64 -7.08 1.04 -7.07
N ALA A 65 -8.00 1.11 -6.10
CA ALA A 65 -8.91 2.24 -5.97
C ALA A 65 -8.15 3.53 -5.65
N VAL A 66 -7.20 3.47 -4.72
CA VAL A 66 -6.38 4.63 -4.34
C VAL A 66 -5.42 5.02 -5.47
N ALA A 67 -4.73 4.08 -6.10
CA ALA A 67 -3.85 4.37 -7.25
C ALA A 67 -4.63 5.03 -8.39
N GLY A 68 -5.82 4.53 -8.72
CA GLY A 68 -6.71 5.15 -9.69
C GLY A 68 -7.13 6.57 -9.31
N HIS A 69 -7.43 6.82 -8.03
CA HIS A 69 -7.74 8.15 -7.54
C HIS A 69 -6.56 9.12 -7.69
N VAL A 70 -5.36 8.72 -7.26
CA VAL A 70 -4.14 9.54 -7.32
C VAL A 70 -3.79 9.92 -8.75
N LEU A 71 -4.00 9.01 -9.71
CA LEU A 71 -3.75 9.32 -11.12
C LEU A 71 -4.64 10.43 -11.66
N THR A 72 -5.84 10.61 -11.12
CA THR A 72 -6.79 11.64 -11.55
C THR A 72 -6.69 12.92 -10.73
N ALA A 73 -6.47 12.80 -9.42
CA ALA A 73 -6.50 13.91 -8.47
C ALA A 73 -5.11 14.48 -8.15
N GLY A 74 -4.03 13.79 -8.52
CA GLY A 74 -2.67 14.07 -8.07
C GLY A 74 -2.33 13.41 -6.74
N GLU A 75 -1.35 13.93 -6.01
CA GLU A 75 -0.88 13.34 -4.75
C GLU A 75 -1.95 13.27 -3.66
N LEU A 76 -1.93 12.22 -2.84
CA LEU A 76 -2.83 12.11 -1.68
C LEU A 76 -2.41 13.11 -0.60
N PRO A 77 -3.35 13.94 -0.09
CA PRO A 77 -3.07 14.77 1.06
C PRO A 77 -2.81 13.90 2.28
N ARG A 78 -1.58 13.99 2.79
CA ARG A 78 -1.13 13.26 3.99
C ARG A 78 -2.04 13.58 5.18
N GLY A 79 -2.44 12.55 5.91
CA GLY A 79 -3.21 12.67 7.14
C GLY A 79 -4.64 13.14 6.99
N LYS A 80 -5.14 13.30 5.75
CA LYS A 80 -6.56 13.57 5.51
C LYS A 80 -7.32 12.28 5.22
N ALA A 81 -8.56 12.26 5.67
CA ALA A 81 -9.50 11.20 5.32
C ALA A 81 -9.70 11.18 3.79
N ILE A 82 -9.69 9.98 3.25
CA ILE A 82 -9.99 9.66 1.86
C ILE A 82 -11.30 8.88 1.89
N ASP A 83 -12.39 9.60 1.62
CA ASP A 83 -13.74 9.07 1.69
C ASP A 83 -14.23 8.56 0.33
N GLY A 84 -15.19 7.63 0.35
CA GLY A 84 -15.93 7.20 -0.84
C GLY A 84 -15.14 6.35 -1.86
N LEU A 85 -13.90 5.97 -1.57
CA LEU A 85 -13.13 5.06 -2.43
C LEU A 85 -13.48 3.59 -2.25
N LEU A 86 -13.96 3.21 -1.07
CA LEU A 86 -14.32 1.83 -0.75
C LEU A 86 -15.81 1.67 -0.47
N ALA A 87 -16.34 0.50 -0.79
CA ALA A 87 -17.66 0.10 -0.33
C ALA A 87 -17.68 0.05 1.21
N GLY A 88 -18.75 0.58 1.81
CA GLY A 88 -18.91 0.64 3.27
C GLY A 88 -18.62 2.00 3.90
N GLY A 89 -18.08 2.97 3.15
CA GLY A 89 -17.99 4.38 3.58
C GLY A 89 -17.02 4.66 4.72
N LEU A 90 -16.21 3.69 5.12
CA LEU A 90 -15.15 3.91 6.10
C LEU A 90 -14.01 4.73 5.47
N PRO A 91 -13.49 5.74 6.18
CA PRO A 91 -12.42 6.59 5.66
C PRO A 91 -11.13 5.80 5.56
N LEU A 92 -10.29 6.07 4.57
CA LEU A 92 -8.87 5.68 4.57
C LEU A 92 -8.01 6.90 4.92
N VAL A 93 -6.80 6.69 5.42
CA VAL A 93 -5.83 7.78 5.59
C VAL A 93 -4.50 7.39 4.98
N ALA A 94 -3.90 8.30 4.20
CA ALA A 94 -2.55 8.13 3.70
C ALA A 94 -1.53 8.76 4.67
N ILE A 95 -0.56 7.98 5.13
CA ILE A 95 0.62 8.46 5.86
C ILE A 95 1.87 8.27 5.02
N THR A 96 2.92 9.04 5.29
CA THR A 96 4.23 8.82 4.64
C THR A 96 4.88 7.59 5.23
N MET A 97 5.54 6.78 4.40
CA MET A 97 6.38 5.70 4.90
C MET A 97 7.81 6.21 5.13
N ASP A 98 8.25 6.15 6.37
CA ASP A 98 9.64 6.42 6.77
C ASP A 98 10.48 5.13 6.63
N ASP A 99 9.89 3.97 6.89
CA ASP A 99 10.46 2.64 6.63
C ASP A 99 9.88 2.03 5.35
N THR A 100 10.73 1.86 4.34
CA THR A 100 10.39 1.24 3.04
C THR A 100 11.18 -0.05 2.78
N SER A 101 11.72 -0.67 3.84
CA SER A 101 12.49 -1.92 3.73
C SER A 101 11.68 -3.04 3.06
N ASP A 102 10.38 -3.11 3.36
CA ASP A 102 9.42 -4.10 2.85
C ASP A 102 9.18 -4.04 1.32
N LEU A 103 9.43 -2.89 0.68
CA LEU A 103 9.15 -2.66 -0.74
C LEU A 103 10.30 -3.17 -1.63
N SER A 104 10.68 -4.43 -1.44
CA SER A 104 11.86 -5.04 -2.07
C SER A 104 11.77 -5.10 -3.60
N ASN A 105 10.59 -5.38 -4.17
CA ASN A 105 10.42 -5.42 -5.62
C ASN A 105 10.55 -4.03 -6.28
N VAL A 106 10.14 -2.96 -5.59
CA VAL A 106 10.35 -1.58 -6.05
C VAL A 106 11.85 -1.30 -6.12
N ARG A 107 12.59 -1.60 -5.05
CA ARG A 107 14.05 -1.44 -5.00
C ARG A 107 14.77 -2.29 -6.04
N ALA A 108 14.32 -3.52 -6.27
CA ALA A 108 14.89 -4.39 -7.30
C ALA A 108 14.69 -3.84 -8.72
N LEU A 109 13.55 -3.18 -8.99
CA LEU A 109 13.21 -2.68 -10.32
C LEU A 109 13.79 -1.29 -10.60
N TYR A 110 13.77 -0.39 -9.60
CA TYR A 110 14.13 1.03 -9.74
C TYR A 110 15.43 1.42 -9.02
N GLY A 111 16.07 0.48 -8.31
CA GLY A 111 17.28 0.71 -7.52
C GLY A 111 17.03 1.28 -6.12
N ALA A 112 15.94 2.04 -5.94
CA ALA A 112 15.51 2.59 -4.65
C ALA A 112 13.99 2.81 -4.62
N VAL A 113 13.44 3.00 -3.41
CA VAL A 113 12.09 3.49 -3.22
C VAL A 113 12.18 5.01 -3.08
N MET A 114 11.74 5.77 -4.09
CA MET A 114 11.89 7.23 -4.08
C MET A 114 10.90 7.91 -3.14
N ALA A 115 9.65 7.43 -3.11
CA ALA A 115 8.61 7.87 -2.20
C ALA A 115 7.59 6.74 -2.02
N ALA A 116 7.04 6.62 -0.81
CA ALA A 116 5.97 5.67 -0.53
C ALA A 116 4.99 6.23 0.50
N GLN A 117 3.73 5.83 0.38
CA GLN A 117 2.66 6.14 1.32
C GLN A 117 1.98 4.85 1.79
N GLN A 118 1.76 4.75 3.10
CA GLN A 118 0.93 3.69 3.66
C GLN A 118 -0.51 4.17 3.67
N ILE A 119 -1.40 3.34 3.13
CA ILE A 119 -2.84 3.49 3.21
C ILE A 119 -3.31 2.76 4.47
N VAL A 120 -3.79 3.53 5.43
CA VAL A 120 -4.24 3.08 6.75
C VAL A 120 -5.76 2.95 6.73
N TRP A 121 -6.24 1.81 7.23
CA TRP A 121 -7.67 1.51 7.33
C TRP A 121 -8.13 1.57 8.80
N PRO A 122 -9.39 1.93 9.08
CA PRO A 122 -9.90 2.05 10.44
C PRO A 122 -10.51 0.73 10.95
N ASP A 123 -10.78 0.67 12.25
CA ASP A 123 -11.68 -0.32 12.82
C ASP A 123 -13.13 -0.15 12.30
N LYS A 124 -14.02 -1.05 12.74
CA LYS A 124 -15.45 -1.03 12.39
C LYS A 124 -16.20 0.24 12.82
N ASN A 125 -15.65 1.01 13.78
CA ASN A 125 -16.21 2.25 14.27
C ASN A 125 -15.63 3.48 13.55
N GLY A 126 -14.70 3.30 12.60
CA GLY A 126 -14.02 4.39 11.92
C GLY A 126 -12.78 4.91 12.66
N LEU A 127 -12.31 4.22 13.71
CA LEU A 127 -11.14 4.64 14.48
C LEU A 127 -9.84 4.12 13.87
N MET A 128 -8.87 5.02 13.70
CA MET A 128 -7.52 4.76 13.18
C MET A 128 -6.59 4.20 14.26
N PRO A 129 -5.43 3.62 13.88
CA PRO A 129 -4.47 3.05 14.84
C PRO A 129 -3.91 4.00 15.89
N TRP A 130 -3.79 5.28 15.55
CA TRP A 130 -3.36 6.33 16.48
C TRP A 130 -4.50 6.90 17.33
N GLN A 131 -5.73 6.44 17.08
CA GLN A 131 -6.87 6.68 17.96
C GLN A 131 -7.01 5.48 18.90
N GLN A 132 -7.98 5.54 19.83
CA GLN A 132 -8.24 4.43 20.76
C GLN A 132 -8.97 3.26 20.08
N TRP A 133 -8.40 2.70 19.00
CA TRP A 133 -8.91 1.54 18.29
C TRP A 133 -8.64 0.22 19.07
N ASP A 134 -9.34 -0.86 18.70
CA ASP A 134 -9.31 -2.14 19.43
C ASP A 134 -8.59 -3.29 18.70
N LEU A 135 -7.87 -2.98 17.61
CA LEU A 135 -7.28 -4.00 16.71
C LEU A 135 -5.79 -4.31 16.98
N GLY A 136 -5.18 -3.71 18.01
CA GLY A 136 -3.82 -4.01 18.44
C GLY A 136 -2.78 -3.79 17.33
N GLU A 137 -1.96 -4.81 17.04
CA GLU A 137 -0.90 -4.77 16.02
C GLU A 137 -1.37 -5.25 14.63
N ALA A 138 -2.68 -5.22 14.35
CA ALA A 138 -3.24 -5.72 13.09
C ALA A 138 -2.65 -5.02 11.85
N GLN A 139 -2.26 -3.75 11.96
CA GLN A 139 -1.52 -3.04 10.93
C GLN A 139 -0.35 -2.26 11.56
N PRO A 140 0.91 -2.68 11.36
CA PRO A 140 2.05 -1.89 11.79
C PRO A 140 2.10 -0.58 10.99
N LEU A 141 2.40 0.52 11.68
CA LEU A 141 2.63 1.81 11.04
C LEU A 141 4.10 1.92 10.61
N LYS A 142 4.33 2.17 9.33
CA LYS A 142 5.66 2.33 8.72
C LYS A 142 6.10 3.77 8.58
N GLY A 143 5.43 4.67 9.29
CA GLY A 143 5.78 6.07 9.44
C GLY A 143 4.94 6.71 10.51
N ASN A 144 5.10 8.02 10.67
CA ASN A 144 4.43 8.76 11.73
C ASN A 144 2.92 8.93 11.46
N PRO A 145 2.06 8.74 12.48
CA PRO A 145 0.68 9.18 12.42
C PRO A 145 0.57 10.67 12.08
N PRO A 146 -0.57 11.12 11.51
CA PRO A 146 -0.82 12.54 11.34
C PRO A 146 -0.76 13.26 12.69
N HIS A 147 -0.08 14.40 12.73
CA HIS A 147 -0.18 15.30 13.88
C HIS A 147 -1.55 15.99 13.84
N GLU A 148 -2.27 15.96 14.96
CA GLU A 148 -3.47 16.79 15.18
C GLU A 148 -3.12 18.30 15.20
#